data_AF-A0A6L6U939-F1
#
_entry.id   AF-A0A6L6U939-F1
#
_cell.length_a   1.000
_cell.length_b   1.000
_cell.length_c   1.000
_cell.angle_alpha   90.00
_cell.angle_beta   90.00
_cell.angle_gamma   90.00
#
_symmetry.space_group_name_H-M   'P 1'
#
loop_
_entity.id
_entity.type
_entity.pdbx_description
1 polymer ?
#
loop_
_entity_poly.entity_id
_entity_poly.type
_entity_poly.pdbx_seq_one_letter_code
_entity_poly.pdbx_strand_id
1 'polypeptide(L)'
;MKKTTLLLFMVLFALSTNAQMRRNSNRIPQASSEPTEEQLEKRAREMEERKEEFINNFLTTLEADEFQKHIIKQNINSFFEAKVALFKVKYDHSIDRKNAIENLENNHFKDLEELISDADMAKIKEMIKGKFDEKEVIKEKRKKKKKKKDED
;
A
#
# COMPACT_ATOMS: atom_id res chain seq x y z
N MET A 1 -30.24 2.00 -14.19
CA MET A 1 -29.30 1.91 -13.05
C MET A 1 -27.98 1.32 -13.55
N LYS A 2 -27.26 1.98 -14.48
CA LYS A 2 -26.22 3.03 -14.32
C LYS A 2 -24.94 2.61 -13.55
N LYS A 3 -24.23 1.61 -14.08
CA LYS A 3 -22.79 1.58 -14.43
C LYS A 3 -21.80 2.47 -13.64
N THR A 4 -21.64 2.32 -12.33
CA THR A 4 -20.59 3.08 -11.59
C THR A 4 -19.69 2.25 -10.67
N THR A 5 -19.73 0.93 -10.71
CA THR A 5 -18.91 0.06 -9.82
C THR A 5 -17.74 -0.62 -10.54
N LEU A 6 -17.04 0.08 -11.45
CA LEU A 6 -15.90 -0.53 -12.16
C LEU A 6 -14.67 0.38 -12.32
N LEU A 7 -14.38 1.25 -11.35
CA LEU A 7 -13.18 2.09 -11.40
C LEU A 7 -12.49 2.24 -10.03
N LEU A 8 -12.26 1.11 -9.36
CA LEU A 8 -11.42 1.07 -8.15
C LEU A 8 -10.31 0.01 -8.21
N PHE A 9 -9.89 -0.39 -9.42
CA PHE A 9 -8.95 -1.49 -9.64
C PHE A 9 -7.55 -1.07 -10.15
N MET A 10 -7.26 0.23 -10.29
CA MET A 10 -6.05 0.67 -11.01
C MET A 10 -4.87 1.13 -10.16
N VAL A 11 -5.00 1.29 -8.84
CA VAL A 11 -3.93 1.94 -8.04
C VAL A 11 -2.83 0.97 -7.58
N LEU A 12 -3.02 -0.36 -7.65
CA LEU A 12 -2.03 -1.34 -7.15
C LEU A 12 -1.47 -2.33 -8.19
N PHE A 13 -1.78 -2.17 -9.48
CA PHE A 13 -1.36 -3.11 -10.54
C PHE A 13 -0.30 -2.59 -11.54
N ALA A 14 0.42 -1.50 -11.24
CA ALA A 14 1.40 -0.97 -12.19
C ALA A 14 2.71 -1.80 -12.35
N LEU A 15 2.89 -2.94 -11.67
CA LEU A 15 4.21 -3.60 -11.59
C LEU A 15 4.23 -5.14 -11.74
N SER A 16 3.38 -5.72 -12.59
CA SER A 16 3.53 -7.13 -13.00
C SER A 16 3.37 -7.35 -14.52
N THR A 17 4.06 -6.57 -15.34
CA THR A 17 4.25 -6.91 -16.76
C THR A 17 5.70 -7.30 -17.03
N ASN A 18 6.05 -8.55 -16.75
CA ASN A 18 7.15 -9.27 -17.41
C ASN A 18 6.97 -10.77 -17.23
N ALA A 19 5.89 -11.30 -17.82
CA ALA A 19 5.81 -12.69 -18.22
C ALA A 19 5.49 -12.70 -19.71
N GLN A 20 6.53 -12.92 -20.54
CA GLN A 20 6.37 -13.13 -21.97
C GLN A 20 5.60 -14.44 -22.20
N MET A 21 4.28 -14.35 -22.21
CA MET A 21 3.40 -15.43 -22.62
C MET A 21 3.23 -15.34 -24.14
N ARG A 22 3.74 -16.35 -24.86
CA ARG A 22 3.55 -16.50 -26.31
C ARG A 22 2.06 -16.45 -26.63
N ARG A 23 1.62 -15.41 -27.34
CA ARG A 23 0.22 -15.20 -27.73
C ARG A 23 -0.12 -16.07 -28.93
N ASN A 24 -0.98 -17.06 -28.72
CA ASN A 24 -1.83 -17.59 -29.79
C ASN A 24 -3.00 -16.60 -29.98
N SER A 25 -3.06 -15.90 -31.11
CA SER A 25 -3.86 -14.69 -31.31
C SER A 25 -5.35 -14.93 -31.68
N ASN A 26 -5.88 -16.16 -31.50
CA ASN A 26 -7.23 -16.52 -31.97
C ASN A 26 -8.26 -16.83 -30.87
N ARG A 27 -8.10 -16.32 -29.64
CA ARG A 27 -9.16 -16.40 -28.62
C ARG A 27 -9.96 -15.11 -28.54
N ILE A 28 -11.24 -15.18 -28.92
CA ILE A 28 -12.24 -14.16 -28.62
C ILE A 28 -12.21 -13.92 -27.10
N PRO A 29 -12.00 -12.69 -26.61
CA PRO A 29 -12.00 -12.40 -25.18
C PRO A 29 -13.40 -12.74 -24.63
N GLN A 30 -13.48 -13.71 -23.72
CA GLN A 30 -14.70 -13.95 -22.98
C GLN A 30 -15.07 -12.69 -22.20
N ALA A 31 -16.35 -12.31 -22.26
CA ALA A 31 -16.89 -11.22 -21.45
C ALA A 31 -16.57 -11.50 -19.97
N SER A 32 -15.98 -10.52 -19.29
CA SER A 32 -15.65 -10.63 -17.87
C SER A 32 -16.94 -10.85 -17.07
N SER A 33 -17.16 -12.07 -16.59
CA SER A 33 -18.22 -12.35 -15.61
C SER A 33 -17.94 -11.55 -14.33
N GLU A 34 -19.01 -11.11 -13.65
CA GLU A 34 -18.87 -10.52 -12.31
C GLU A 34 -18.17 -11.55 -11.38
N PRO A 35 -17.19 -11.14 -10.56
CA PRO A 35 -16.50 -12.06 -9.66
C PRO A 35 -17.48 -12.69 -8.66
N THR A 36 -17.34 -13.98 -8.37
CA THR A 36 -18.13 -14.65 -7.33
C THR A 36 -17.74 -14.16 -5.93
N GLU A 37 -18.61 -14.34 -4.94
CA GLU A 37 -18.36 -13.92 -3.54
C GLU A 37 -17.04 -14.49 -2.99
N GLU A 38 -16.76 -15.77 -3.22
CA GLU A 38 -15.49 -16.41 -2.83
C GLU A 38 -14.27 -15.76 -3.49
N GLN A 39 -14.39 -15.32 -4.76
CA GLN A 39 -13.31 -14.62 -5.46
C GLN A 39 -13.10 -13.21 -4.91
N LEU A 40 -14.17 -12.54 -4.46
CA LEU A 40 -14.09 -11.24 -3.80
C LEU A 40 -13.42 -11.37 -2.43
N GLU A 41 -13.79 -12.36 -1.65
CA GLU A 41 -13.20 -12.60 -0.33
C GLU A 41 -11.72 -12.95 -0.42
N LYS A 42 -11.36 -13.89 -1.32
CA LYS A 42 -9.96 -14.26 -1.55
C LYS A 42 -9.11 -13.05 -1.94
N ARG A 43 -9.63 -12.20 -2.84
CA ARG A 43 -8.94 -10.96 -3.24
C ARG A 43 -8.81 -9.99 -2.08
N ALA A 44 -9.85 -9.80 -1.27
CA ALA A 44 -9.77 -8.92 -0.11
C ALA A 44 -8.67 -9.37 0.86
N ARG A 45 -8.56 -10.69 1.09
CA ARG A 45 -7.51 -11.28 1.92
C ARG A 45 -6.10 -11.07 1.35
N GLU A 46 -5.90 -11.35 0.06
CA GLU A 46 -4.62 -11.12 -0.63
C GLU A 46 -4.18 -9.65 -0.56
N MET A 47 -5.13 -8.71 -0.67
CA MET A 47 -4.85 -7.28 -0.57
C MET A 47 -4.45 -6.86 0.85
N GLU A 48 -5.11 -7.44 1.86
CA GLU A 48 -4.80 -7.19 3.27
C GLU A 48 -3.43 -7.77 3.66
N GLU A 49 -3.13 -9.00 3.23
CA GLU A 49 -1.80 -9.61 3.40
C GLU A 49 -0.72 -8.76 2.74
N ARG A 50 -0.97 -8.26 1.52
CA ARG A 50 -0.03 -7.40 0.82
C ARG A 50 0.19 -6.06 1.52
N LYS A 51 -0.88 -5.47 2.08
CA LYS A 51 -0.81 -4.25 2.91
C LYS A 51 0.09 -4.50 4.12
N GLU A 52 -0.14 -5.60 4.84
CA GLU A 52 0.65 -5.96 6.02
C GLU A 52 2.12 -6.19 5.67
N GLU A 53 2.43 -6.91 4.59
CA GLU A 53 3.81 -7.08 4.11
C GLU A 53 4.49 -5.75 3.79
N PHE A 54 3.79 -4.86 3.07
CA PHE A 54 4.29 -3.53 2.73
C PHE A 54 4.64 -2.73 3.98
N ILE A 55 3.73 -2.70 4.96
CA ILE A 55 3.95 -1.99 6.23
C ILE A 55 5.11 -2.61 7.00
N ASN A 56 5.17 -3.94 7.11
CA ASN A 56 6.27 -4.62 7.79
C ASN A 56 7.62 -4.33 7.09
N ASN A 57 7.65 -4.29 5.76
CA ASN A 57 8.86 -3.91 5.02
C ASN A 57 9.26 -2.46 5.28
N PHE A 58 8.30 -1.54 5.30
CA PHE A 58 8.55 -0.14 5.66
C PHE A 58 9.11 -0.01 7.08
N LEU A 59 8.50 -0.67 8.07
CA LEU A 59 8.97 -0.62 9.46
C LEU A 59 10.43 -1.09 9.62
N THR A 60 10.90 -2.02 8.78
CA THR A 60 12.32 -2.44 8.82
C THR A 60 13.31 -1.36 8.38
N THR A 61 12.83 -0.27 7.77
CA THR A 61 13.67 0.90 7.39
C THR A 61 13.74 1.96 8.49
N LEU A 62 12.91 1.84 9.53
CA LEU A 62 12.88 2.76 10.64
C LEU A 62 13.90 2.38 11.70
N GLU A 63 14.53 3.40 12.29
CA GLU A 63 15.50 3.25 13.39
C GLU A 63 14.80 3.12 14.75
N ALA A 64 13.51 3.45 14.80
CA ALA A 64 12.61 3.27 15.93
C ALA A 64 12.74 1.88 16.61
N ASP A 65 12.53 1.86 17.92
CA ASP A 65 12.49 0.63 18.71
C ASP A 65 11.22 -0.21 18.41
N GLU A 66 11.11 -1.38 19.03
CA GLU A 66 9.99 -2.30 18.79
C GLU A 66 8.63 -1.74 19.26
N PHE A 67 8.61 -1.01 20.37
CA PHE A 67 7.40 -0.38 20.90
C PHE A 67 6.94 0.79 20.01
N GLN A 68 7.87 1.67 19.64
CA GLN A 68 7.64 2.73 18.67
C GLN A 68 7.15 2.15 17.33
N LYS A 69 7.78 1.08 16.82
CA LYS A 69 7.34 0.38 15.59
C LYS A 69 5.92 -0.17 15.72
N HIS A 70 5.53 -0.67 16.88
CA HIS A 70 4.16 -1.12 17.14
C HIS A 70 3.16 0.04 17.03
N ILE A 71 3.46 1.17 17.66
CA ILE A 71 2.61 2.37 17.61
C ILE A 71 2.52 2.94 16.19
N ILE A 72 3.67 3.02 15.49
CA ILE A 72 3.73 3.46 14.09
C ILE A 72 2.88 2.55 13.21
N LYS A 73 2.97 1.22 13.40
CA LYS A 73 2.16 0.24 12.66
C LYS A 73 0.66 0.51 12.83
N GLN A 74 0.20 0.68 14.07
CA GLN A 74 -1.21 0.98 14.35
C GLN A 74 -1.67 2.27 13.67
N ASN A 75 -0.85 3.33 13.75
CA ASN A 75 -1.14 4.61 13.13
C ASN A 75 -1.23 4.52 11.61
N ILE A 76 -0.30 3.80 10.96
CA ILE A 76 -0.30 3.59 9.51
C ILE A 76 -1.55 2.80 9.07
N ASN A 77 -1.94 1.76 9.81
CA ASN A 77 -3.16 1.01 9.52
C ASN A 77 -4.40 1.90 9.62
N SER A 78 -4.52 2.67 10.71
CA SER A 78 -5.61 3.64 10.88
C SER A 78 -5.63 4.71 9.77
N PHE A 79 -4.46 5.17 9.31
CA PHE A 79 -4.35 6.12 8.20
C PHE A 79 -4.90 5.53 6.90
N PHE A 80 -4.54 4.29 6.57
CA PHE A 80 -5.04 3.64 5.35
C PHE A 80 -6.55 3.43 5.40
N GLU A 81 -7.09 3.02 6.55
CA GLU A 81 -8.53 2.89 6.76
C GLU A 81 -9.25 4.23 6.57
N ALA A 82 -8.74 5.30 7.20
CA ALA A 82 -9.28 6.65 7.05
C ALA A 82 -9.21 7.14 5.60
N LYS A 83 -8.08 6.93 4.92
CA LYS A 83 -7.89 7.30 3.51
C LYS A 83 -8.87 6.56 2.60
N VAL A 84 -9.09 5.26 2.82
CA VAL A 84 -10.11 4.47 2.11
C VAL A 84 -11.52 4.99 2.40
N ALA A 85 -11.82 5.36 3.65
CA ALA A 85 -13.10 5.97 4.00
C ALA A 85 -13.34 7.27 3.23
N LEU A 86 -12.34 8.16 3.14
CA LEU A 86 -12.42 9.37 2.31
C LEU A 86 -12.69 9.03 0.84
N PHE A 87 -12.07 7.98 0.27
CA PHE A 87 -12.37 7.61 -1.11
C PHE A 87 -13.81 7.12 -1.33
N LYS A 88 -14.45 6.55 -0.32
CA LYS A 88 -15.85 6.09 -0.35
C LYS A 88 -16.85 7.23 -0.23
N VAL A 89 -16.47 8.34 0.41
CA VAL A 89 -17.33 9.52 0.54
C VAL A 89 -17.58 10.15 -0.83
N LYS A 90 -18.84 10.53 -1.07
CA LYS A 90 -19.21 11.34 -2.22
C LYS A 90 -18.91 12.80 -1.89
N TYR A 91 -17.99 13.37 -2.66
CA TYR A 91 -17.72 14.80 -2.63
C TYR A 91 -18.37 15.45 -3.84
N ASP A 92 -18.89 16.66 -3.65
CA ASP A 92 -19.46 17.45 -4.74
C ASP A 92 -18.37 17.88 -5.72
N HIS A 93 -17.19 18.23 -5.22
CA HIS A 93 -16.03 18.59 -6.03
C HIS A 93 -14.81 17.72 -5.76
N SER A 94 -13.97 17.55 -6.79
CA SER A 94 -12.70 16.82 -6.65
C SER A 94 -11.72 17.52 -5.68
N ILE A 95 -11.80 18.85 -5.59
CA ILE A 95 -10.95 19.66 -4.69
C ILE A 95 -11.25 19.37 -3.21
N ASP A 96 -12.52 19.15 -2.85
CA ASP A 96 -12.91 18.88 -1.47
C ASP A 96 -12.31 17.56 -0.97
N ARG A 97 -12.31 16.54 -1.85
CA ARG A 97 -11.64 15.27 -1.57
C ARG A 97 -10.14 15.45 -1.40
N LYS A 98 -9.51 16.23 -2.30
CA LYS A 98 -8.07 16.50 -2.22
C LYS A 98 -7.72 17.18 -0.89
N ASN A 99 -8.47 18.20 -0.50
CA ASN A 99 -8.28 18.92 0.75
C ASN A 99 -8.49 18.00 1.96
N ALA A 100 -9.48 17.11 1.91
CA ALA A 100 -9.70 16.14 2.99
C ALA A 100 -8.53 15.14 3.12
N ILE A 101 -7.98 14.65 2.01
CA ILE A 101 -6.80 13.76 2.00
C ILE A 101 -5.58 14.52 2.52
N GLU A 102 -5.35 15.74 2.08
CA GLU A 102 -4.24 16.58 2.54
C GLU A 102 -4.34 16.88 4.04
N ASN A 103 -5.54 17.17 4.54
CA ASN A 103 -5.78 17.36 5.96
C ASN A 103 -5.52 16.09 6.78
N LEU A 104 -5.88 14.91 6.25
CA LEU A 104 -5.54 13.63 6.88
C LEU A 104 -4.02 13.42 6.92
N GLU A 105 -3.32 13.62 5.79
CA GLU A 105 -1.87 13.45 5.68
C GLU A 105 -1.08 14.37 6.62
N ASN A 106 -1.58 15.59 6.88
CA ASN A 106 -0.91 16.57 7.73
C ASN A 106 -1.18 16.39 9.23
N ASN A 107 -2.29 15.76 9.63
CA ASN A 107 -2.69 15.69 11.03
C ASN A 107 -2.59 14.30 11.64
N HIS A 108 -2.78 13.24 10.85
CA HIS A 108 -2.92 11.86 11.36
C HIS A 108 -1.70 11.36 12.13
N PHE A 109 -0.51 11.90 11.83
CA PHE A 109 0.74 11.47 12.44
C PHE A 109 1.34 12.50 13.41
N LYS A 110 0.62 13.58 13.75
CA LYS A 110 1.15 14.63 14.63
C LYS A 110 1.58 14.09 16.00
N ASP A 111 0.80 13.18 16.56
CA ASP A 111 1.10 12.57 17.86
C ASP A 111 2.38 11.72 17.84
N LEU A 112 2.84 11.30 16.65
CA LEU A 112 4.11 10.60 16.51
C LEU A 112 5.31 11.56 16.52
N GLU A 113 5.13 12.86 16.23
CA GLU A 113 6.25 13.81 16.16
C GLU A 113 7.00 13.94 17.49
N GLU A 114 6.32 13.70 18.62
CA GLU A 114 6.95 13.69 19.95
C GLU A 114 7.53 12.31 20.32
N LEU A 115 7.08 11.25 19.66
CA LEU A 115 7.39 9.87 20.03
C LEU A 115 8.57 9.28 19.27
N ILE A 116 8.80 9.72 18.02
CA ILE A 116 9.79 9.15 17.11
C ILE A 116 10.78 10.21 16.65
N SER A 117 11.91 9.77 16.06
CA SER A 117 12.89 10.70 15.50
C SER A 117 12.32 11.46 14.29
N ASP A 118 12.79 12.69 14.08
CA ASP A 118 12.48 13.48 12.87
C ASP A 118 12.82 12.73 11.58
N ALA A 119 13.90 11.94 11.60
CA ALA A 119 14.32 11.12 10.47
C ALA A 119 13.29 10.04 10.13
N ASP A 120 12.74 9.33 11.13
CA ASP A 120 11.71 8.33 10.90
C ASP A 120 10.36 8.97 10.56
N MET A 121 10.05 10.15 11.12
CA MET A 121 8.89 10.94 10.73
C MET A 121 8.95 11.36 9.26
N ALA A 122 10.12 11.77 8.77
CA ALA A 122 10.33 12.10 7.36
C ALA A 122 10.06 10.88 6.45
N LYS A 123 10.54 9.68 6.83
CA LYS A 123 10.26 8.44 6.09
C LYS A 123 8.76 8.11 6.06
N ILE A 124 8.03 8.33 7.16
CA ILE A 124 6.56 8.17 7.19
C ILE A 124 5.91 9.14 6.21
N LYS A 125 6.29 10.44 6.25
CA LYS A 125 5.77 11.47 5.33
C LYS A 125 6.06 11.14 3.85
N GLU A 126 7.19 10.51 3.55
CA GLU A 126 7.50 10.03 2.20
C GLU A 126 6.66 8.81 1.79
N MET A 127 6.50 7.86 2.72
CA MET A 127 5.69 6.65 2.49
C MET A 127 4.23 7.01 2.17
N ILE A 128 3.59 7.89 2.94
CA ILE A 128 2.18 8.25 2.72
C ILE A 128 1.95 9.00 1.40
N LYS A 129 2.99 9.70 0.91
CA LYS A 129 3.01 10.35 -0.41
C LYS A 129 3.31 9.38 -1.56
N GLY A 130 3.51 8.09 -1.27
CA GLY A 130 3.76 7.04 -2.25
C GLY A 130 5.19 7.01 -2.78
N LYS A 131 6.16 7.59 -2.07
CA LYS A 131 7.58 7.64 -2.48
C LYS A 131 8.41 6.48 -1.94
N PHE A 132 7.83 5.58 -1.16
CA PHE A 132 8.54 4.44 -0.60
C PHE A 132 8.75 3.33 -1.65
N ASP A 133 10.00 3.04 -2.00
CA ASP A 133 10.36 1.94 -2.89
C ASP A 133 10.65 0.64 -2.13
N GLU A 134 9.62 -0.20 -2.00
CA GLU A 134 9.73 -1.51 -1.35
C GLU A 134 10.70 -2.46 -2.09
N LYS A 135 10.87 -2.31 -3.41
CA LYS A 135 11.75 -3.21 -4.18
C LYS A 135 13.20 -3.05 -3.75
N GLU A 136 13.62 -1.84 -3.44
CA GLU A 136 14.97 -1.58 -2.94
C GLU A 136 15.19 -2.29 -1.61
N VAL A 137 14.23 -2.18 -0.68
CA VAL A 137 14.28 -2.85 0.63
C VAL A 137 14.36 -4.37 0.46
N ILE A 138 13.53 -4.95 -0.42
CA ILE A 138 13.55 -6.40 -0.69
C ILE A 138 14.89 -6.82 -1.30
N LYS A 139 15.43 -6.04 -2.23
CA LYS A 139 16.74 -6.30 -2.88
C LYS A 139 17.86 -6.27 -1.85
N GLU A 140 17.87 -5.32 -0.93
CA GLU A 140 18.85 -5.25 0.14
C GLU A 140 18.74 -6.41 1.12
N LYS A 141 17.52 -6.76 1.55
CA LYS A 141 17.29 -7.95 2.40
C LYS A 141 17.82 -9.22 1.75
N ARG A 142 17.59 -9.40 0.44
CA ARG A 142 18.12 -10.54 -0.32
C ARG A 142 19.65 -10.54 -0.40
N LYS A 143 20.29 -9.38 -0.61
CA LYS A 143 21.75 -9.26 -0.61
C LYS A 143 22.36 -9.62 0.75
N LYS A 144 21.79 -9.10 1.84
CA LYS A 144 22.24 -9.39 3.22
C LYS A 144 22.15 -10.88 3.56
N LYS A 145 21.08 -11.56 3.13
CA LYS A 145 20.91 -13.01 3.32
C LYS A 145 21.91 -13.85 2.54
N LYS A 146 22.33 -13.42 1.33
CA LYS A 146 23.35 -14.14 0.55
C LYS A 146 24.73 -14.06 1.22
N LYS A 147 25.15 -12.85 1.62
CA LYS A 147 26.45 -12.65 2.30
C LYS A 147 26.60 -13.51 3.55
N LYS A 148 25.57 -13.59 4.40
CA LYS A 148 25.59 -14.44 5.60
C LYS A 148 25.76 -15.93 5.31
N LYS A 149 25.32 -16.41 4.14
CA LYS A 149 25.50 -17.81 3.73
C LYS A 149 26.88 -18.10 3.13
N ASP A 150 27.57 -17.06 2.67
CA ASP A 150 28.92 -17.18 2.11
C ASP A 150 29.99 -17.02 3.22
N GLU A 151 29.61 -16.51 4.39
CA GLU A 151 30.45 -16.35 5.59
C GLU A 151 30.35 -17.52 6.59
N ASP A 152 29.34 -18.39 6.44
CA ASP A 152 29.16 -19.66 7.17
C ASP A 152 29.77 -20.84 6.39
#